data_AF-A0A9D0VZQ5-F1
#
_entry.id   AF-A0A9D0VZQ5-F1
#
_cell.length_a   1.000
_cell.length_b   1.000
_cell.length_c   1.000
_cell.angle_alpha   90.00
_cell.angle_beta   90.00
_cell.angle_gamma   90.00
#
_symmetry.space_group_name_H-M   'P 1'
#
loop_
_entity.id
_entity.type
_entity.pdbx_description
1 polymer ?
#
loop_
_entity_poly.entity_id
_entity_poly.type
_entity_poly.pdbx_seq_one_letter_code
_entity_poly.pdbx_strand_id
1 'polypeptide(L)' 'MATGIEPHRPDEPGWIIAWRHKREFRAGRNTDAVMTYREAVRKAEELTENSEDTVYWAEHLPEA' A
#
# COMPACT_ATOMS: atom_id res chain seq x y z
N MET A 1 -9.35 -18.95 -15.46
CA MET A 1 -9.34 -17.47 -15.53
C MET A 1 -8.40 -16.96 -14.45
N ALA A 2 -7.09 -16.94 -14.72
CA ALA A 2 -6.15 -16.27 -13.81
C ALA A 2 -6.11 -14.81 -14.25
N THR A 3 -6.71 -13.91 -13.46
CA THR A 3 -6.49 -12.48 -13.59
C THR A 3 -5.01 -12.24 -13.34
N GLY A 4 -4.25 -12.07 -14.42
CA GLY A 4 -2.80 -11.86 -14.39
C GLY A 4 -2.45 -10.51 -13.81
N ILE A 5 -2.51 -10.39 -12.49
CA ILE A 5 -1.64 -9.49 -11.76
C ILE A 5 -0.29 -10.21 -11.79
N GLU A 6 0.63 -9.77 -12.65
CA GLU A 6 2.02 -10.19 -12.51
C GLU A 6 2.43 -9.91 -11.05
N PRO A 7 2.84 -10.93 -10.28
CA PRO A 7 3.19 -10.70 -8.89
C PRO A 7 4.36 -9.72 -8.87
N HIS A 8 4.16 -8.56 -8.27
CA HIS A 8 5.22 -7.57 -8.07
C HIS A 8 6.41 -8.26 -7.42
N ARG A 9 7.61 -7.95 -7.93
CA ARG A 9 8.81 -8.53 -7.32
C ARG A 9 8.88 -8.01 -5.89
N PRO A 10 9.14 -8.88 -4.89
CA PRO A 10 9.12 -8.47 -3.50
C PRO A 10 10.10 -7.32 -3.20
N ASP A 11 11.22 -7.30 -3.91
CA ASP A 11 12.28 -6.31 -3.76
C ASP A 11 12.17 -5.16 -4.80
N GLU A 12 11.04 -5.04 -5.49
CA GLU A 12 10.75 -3.94 -6.41
C GLU A 12 10.65 -2.63 -5.60
N PRO A 13 11.54 -1.65 -5.81
CA PRO A 13 11.43 -0.33 -5.18
C PRO A 13 10.33 0.50 -5.86
N GLY A 14 10.01 1.67 -5.31
CA GLY A 14 9.00 2.56 -5.89
C GLY A 14 7.63 2.48 -5.23
N TRP A 15 7.53 1.80 -4.09
CA TRP A 15 6.27 1.59 -3.38
C TRP A 15 6.15 2.50 -2.16
N ILE A 16 4.94 2.99 -1.93
CA ILE A 16 4.56 3.72 -0.72
C ILE A 16 3.39 3.03 -0.03
N ILE A 17 3.03 3.51 1.15
CA ILE A 17 1.82 3.08 1.86
C ILE A 17 0.76 4.16 1.66
N ALA A 18 -0.33 3.81 1.02
CA ALA A 18 -1.52 4.64 0.92
C ALA A 18 -2.57 4.20 1.96
N TRP A 19 -3.49 5.10 2.28
CA TRP A 19 -4.57 4.83 3.23
C TRP A 19 -5.89 5.44 2.79
N ARG A 20 -6.97 4.85 3.29
CA ARG A 20 -8.33 5.38 3.16
C ARG A 20 -9.14 5.11 4.41
N HIS A 21 -9.85 6.13 4.86
CA HIS A 21 -10.84 6.01 5.91
C HIS A 21 -12.10 5.33 5.35
N LYS A 22 -12.58 4.27 6.03
CA LYS A 22 -13.74 3.47 5.61
C LYS A 22 -15.01 4.31 5.55
N ARG A 23 -15.20 5.20 6.52
CA ARG A 23 -16.40 6.06 6.66
C ARG A 23 -16.27 7.48 6.11
N GLU A 24 -15.11 8.12 6.23
CA GLU A 24 -15.00 9.57 6.01
C GLU A 24 -14.69 10.00 4.56
N PHE A 25 -14.69 9.10 3.57
CA PHE A 25 -14.25 9.42 2.18
C PHE A 25 -12.90 10.15 2.10
N ARG A 26 -12.08 10.06 3.15
CA ARG A 26 -10.73 10.60 3.22
C ARG A 26 -9.76 9.53 2.78
N ALA A 27 -8.77 9.93 2.00
CA ALA A 27 -7.67 9.08 1.59
C ALA A 27 -6.41 9.93 1.45
N GLY A 28 -5.27 9.27 1.48
CA GLY A 28 -3.99 9.94 1.30
C GLY A 28 -2.82 8.97 1.31
N ARG A 29 -1.64 9.54 1.29
CA ARG A 29 -0.39 8.82 1.50
C ARG A 29 -0.12 8.77 2.99
N ASN A 30 0.22 7.59 3.50
CA ASN A 30 0.61 7.44 4.91
C ASN A 30 2.04 7.93 5.12
N THR A 31 2.89 7.73 4.11
CA THR A 31 4.26 8.21 4.09
C THR A 31 4.71 8.45 2.64
N ASP A 32 5.56 9.45 2.44
CA ASP A 32 6.31 9.65 1.19
C ASP A 32 7.61 8.82 1.15
N ALA A 33 7.86 7.99 2.16
CA ALA A 33 8.99 7.08 2.17
C ALA A 33 8.77 5.98 1.13
N VAL A 34 9.60 6.01 0.08
CA VAL A 34 9.66 4.95 -0.92
C VAL A 34 10.36 3.73 -0.32
N MET A 35 9.73 2.58 -0.45
CA MET A 35 10.23 1.28 0.02
C MET A 35 9.98 0.20 -1.03
N THR A 36 10.38 -1.03 -0.72
CA THR A 36 10.09 -2.17 -1.60
C THR A 36 8.63 -2.62 -1.50
N TYR A 37 8.11 -3.30 -2.52
CA TYR A 37 6.77 -3.89 -2.51
C TYR A 37 6.52 -4.73 -1.24
N ARG A 38 7.46 -5.61 -0.88
CA ARG A 38 7.34 -6.47 0.31
C ARG A 38 7.23 -5.65 1.60
N GLU A 39 8.04 -4.61 1.73
CA GLU A 39 8.00 -3.74 2.92
C GLU A 39 6.70 -2.95 2.99
N ALA A 40 6.24 -2.41 1.86
CA ALA A 40 4.99 -1.66 1.78
C ALA A 40 3.78 -2.54 2.12
N VAL A 41 3.73 -3.76 1.58
CA VAL A 41 2.66 -4.72 1.88
C VAL A 41 2.66 -5.09 3.36
N ARG A 42 3.80 -5.51 3.91
CA ARG A 42 3.89 -5.90 5.33
C ARG A 42 3.42 -4.77 6.26
N LYS A 43 3.91 -3.56 6.03
CA LYS A 43 3.51 -2.40 6.85
C LYS A 43 2.04 -2.04 6.66
N ALA A 44 1.50 -2.15 5.44
CA ALA A 44 0.09 -1.90 5.19
C ALA A 44 -0.81 -2.92 5.89
N GLU A 45 -0.43 -4.19 5.90
CA GLU A 45 -1.11 -5.26 6.66
C GLU A 45 -1.09 -4.94 8.16
N GLU A 46 0.10 -4.66 8.72
CA GLU A 46 0.27 -4.29 10.13
C GLU A 46 -0.60 -3.08 10.52
N LEU A 47 -0.60 -2.02 9.71
CA LEU A 47 -1.38 -0.81 9.97
C LEU A 47 -2.89 -1.06 9.88
N THR A 48 -3.32 -1.92 8.96
CA THR A 48 -4.73 -2.29 8.81
C THR A 48 -5.21 -3.15 9.97
N GLU A 49 -4.40 -4.07 10.48
CA GLU A 49 -4.72 -4.87 11.66
C GLU A 49 -4.86 -4.00 12.92
N ASN A 50 -4.07 -2.92 13.01
CA ASN A 50 -4.10 -1.97 14.12
C ASN A 50 -5.14 -0.85 13.95
N SER A 51 -5.86 -0.78 12.82
CA SER A 51 -6.80 0.30 12.51
C SER A 51 -8.18 -0.23 12.13
N GLU A 52 -9.17 -0.01 13.00
CA GLU A 52 -10.54 -0.47 12.75
C GLU A 52 -11.24 0.32 11.63
N ASP A 53 -10.94 1.62 11.50
CA ASP A 53 -11.64 2.53 10.58
C ASP A 53 -10.84 2.93 9.34
N THR A 54 -9.57 2.52 9.24
CA THR A 54 -8.69 2.86 8.12
C THR A 54 -8.15 1.61 7.45
N VAL A 55 -8.12 1.60 6.12
CA VAL A 55 -7.51 0.55 5.31
C VAL A 55 -6.23 1.10 4.72
N TYR A 56 -5.17 0.33 4.76
CA TYR A 56 -3.88 0.65 4.15
C TYR A 56 -3.58 -0.33 3.02
N TRP A 57 -2.88 0.13 1.99
CA TRP A 57 -2.38 -0.73 0.91
C TRP A 57 -1.04 -0.22 0.37
N ALA A 58 -0.29 -1.11 -0.27
CA ALA A 58 0.89 -0.75 -1.03
C ALA A 58 0.48 -0.09 -2.35
N GLU A 59 0.96 1.12 -2.61
CA GLU A 59 0.70 1.87 -3.83
C GLU A 59 2.02 2.13 -4.57
N HIS A 60 2.09 1.73 -5.83
CA HIS A 60 3.25 1.98 -6.68
C HIS A 60 3.21 3.41 -7.19
N LEU A 61 4.29 4.17 -6.96
CA LEU A 61 4.42 5.49 -7.55
C LEU A 61 4.80 5.34 -9.02
N PRO A 62 4.04 5.93 -9.97
CA PRO A 62 4.54 6.05 -11.33
C PRO A 62 5.80 6.92 -11.29
N GLU A 63 6.89 6.44 -11.89
CA GLU A 63 8.04 7.30 -12.17
C GLU A 63 7.54 8.49 -13.01
N ALA A 64 7.78 9.70 -12.51
CA ALA A 64 7.36 10.95 -13.13
C ALA A 64 8.26 11.33 -14.31
#